data_AF-A0A932F654-F1
#
_entry.id   AF-A0A932F654-F1
#
_cell.length_a   1.000
_cell.length_b   1.000
_cell.length_c   1.000
_cell.angle_alpha   90.00
_cell.angle_beta   90.00
_cell.angle_gamma   90.00
#
_symmetry.space_group_name_H-M   'P 1'
#
loop_
_entity.id
_entity.type
_entity.pdbx_description
1 polymer ?
#
loop_
_entity_poly.entity_id
_entity_poly.type
_entity_poly.pdbx_seq_one_letter_code
_entity_poly.pdbx_strand_id
1 'polypeptide(L)'
;MTRRRVVVTGLGLVTPVGNNVQESWSNLVAGQSGIQTITKFDASAFACQFAGEVKGFNIEDYIPAKEARHMDTFIHYGLAASMQAVRDAGLPTGEALTPELAERIGVMVGSGIGGLPMIEQTHKEYSERGPRRISPFFVPASIINMISGHVSIQYGFKGPNIGVVTACTTGLHAIGLAARMIEYGDADIMVAGGAESTVSPLAKARGATIYAELAGFGMTGDAYHMTAPDVDGPRRSMLSALRNAGINPDQVHYLNAHGTSTPLGDVNETNAIKAAFGEHARNLVVNSTKSMTGHLLGGAGGIESVFTALAVHKQVSPPTINIFNQDPECDLDYCANTAREMKIDVAVKNNFGFGGTNGSLVFKRV
;
A
#
# COMPACT_ATOMS: atom_id res chain seq x y z
N MET A 1 18.62 -11.13 -34.42
CA MET A 1 19.54 -11.21 -33.27
C MET A 1 18.85 -11.99 -32.16
N THR A 2 19.53 -12.95 -31.54
CA THR A 2 19.03 -13.61 -30.33
C THR A 2 19.08 -12.63 -29.16
N ARG A 3 17.95 -12.38 -28.47
CA ARG A 3 17.93 -11.48 -27.30
C ARG A 3 18.81 -12.06 -26.18
N ARG A 4 19.62 -11.21 -25.54
CA ARG A 4 20.43 -11.63 -24.38
C ARG A 4 19.49 -11.98 -23.22
N ARG A 5 19.83 -13.01 -22.43
CA ARG A 5 19.11 -13.30 -21.18
C ARG A 5 19.59 -12.34 -20.10
N VAL A 6 18.67 -11.90 -19.25
CA VAL A 6 18.97 -11.02 -18.11
C VAL A 6 18.76 -11.79 -16.81
N VAL A 7 19.66 -11.61 -15.85
CA VAL A 7 19.61 -12.23 -14.51
C VAL A 7 19.84 -11.15 -13.45
N VAL A 8 19.39 -11.40 -12.22
CA VAL A 8 19.64 -10.53 -11.07
C VAL A 8 20.78 -11.14 -10.26
N THR A 9 21.84 -10.37 -10.03
CA THR A 9 23.07 -10.85 -9.36
C THR A 9 23.36 -10.18 -8.04
N GLY A 10 22.67 -9.08 -7.69
CA GLY A 10 22.83 -8.41 -6.41
C GLY A 10 21.58 -7.63 -6.01
N LEU A 11 21.38 -7.49 -4.70
CA LEU A 11 20.21 -6.88 -4.09
C LEU A 11 20.62 -5.86 -3.02
N GLY A 12 19.80 -4.84 -2.84
CA GLY A 12 19.99 -3.83 -1.80
C GLY A 12 18.67 -3.14 -1.48
N LEU A 13 18.45 -2.86 -0.19
CA LEU A 13 17.16 -2.40 0.32
C LEU A 13 17.35 -1.48 1.54
N VAL A 14 16.60 -0.39 1.57
CA VAL A 14 16.39 0.46 2.76
C VAL A 14 14.88 0.68 2.90
N THR A 15 14.30 0.25 4.02
CA THR A 15 12.84 0.16 4.19
C THR A 15 12.41 0.47 5.62
N PRO A 16 11.12 0.72 5.87
CA PRO A 16 10.59 0.86 7.23
C PRO A 16 10.69 -0.39 8.13
N VAL A 17 11.01 -1.55 7.55
CA VAL A 17 11.14 -2.84 8.25
C VAL A 17 12.56 -3.39 8.23
N GLY A 18 13.55 -2.60 7.84
CA GLY A 18 14.96 -3.00 7.82
C GLY A 18 15.79 -2.17 6.86
N ASN A 19 17.08 -2.03 7.16
CA ASN A 19 18.02 -1.19 6.40
C ASN A 19 18.92 -1.97 5.46
N ASN A 20 18.66 -3.27 5.28
CA ASN A 20 19.33 -4.15 4.32
C ASN A 20 18.42 -5.34 3.96
N VAL A 21 18.79 -6.09 2.92
CA VAL A 21 17.99 -7.22 2.39
C VAL A 21 17.70 -8.28 3.46
N GLN A 22 18.71 -8.68 4.24
CA GLN A 22 18.58 -9.75 5.23
C GLN A 22 17.61 -9.37 6.36
N GLU A 23 17.77 -8.17 6.91
CA GLU A 23 16.92 -7.64 7.97
C GLU A 23 15.48 -7.44 7.47
N SER A 24 15.30 -6.75 6.34
CA SER A 24 13.99 -6.51 5.74
C SER A 24 13.24 -7.82 5.47
N TRP A 25 13.93 -8.81 4.88
CA TRP A 25 13.31 -10.11 4.58
C TRP A 25 12.92 -10.86 5.86
N SER A 26 13.81 -10.91 6.85
CA SER A 26 13.53 -11.59 8.13
C SER A 26 12.32 -10.99 8.84
N ASN A 27 12.22 -9.66 8.87
CA ASN A 27 11.11 -8.94 9.49
C ASN A 27 9.79 -9.11 8.71
N LEU A 28 9.83 -9.10 7.37
CA LEU A 28 8.65 -9.37 6.54
C LEU A 28 8.11 -10.79 6.75
N VAL A 29 8.98 -11.80 6.76
CA VAL A 29 8.59 -13.20 7.02
C VAL A 29 8.01 -13.36 8.44
N ALA A 30 8.51 -12.58 9.40
CA ALA A 30 7.99 -12.56 10.77
C ALA A 30 6.72 -11.71 10.95
N GLY A 31 6.20 -11.08 9.88
CA GLY A 31 4.99 -10.24 9.94
C GLY A 31 5.17 -8.93 10.72
N GLN A 32 6.40 -8.43 10.84
CA GLN A 32 6.68 -7.17 11.55
C GLN A 32 6.21 -5.96 10.73
N SER A 33 5.41 -5.09 11.36
CA SER A 33 4.91 -3.88 10.71
C SER A 33 5.90 -2.72 10.85
N GLY A 34 6.17 -2.03 9.74
CA GLY A 34 6.95 -0.78 9.72
C GLY A 34 6.12 0.47 10.03
N ILE A 35 4.78 0.36 10.11
CA ILE A 35 3.87 1.49 10.28
C ILE A 35 3.80 1.93 11.74
N GLN A 36 4.07 3.20 11.99
CA GLN A 36 3.99 3.82 13.32
C GLN A 36 3.50 5.27 13.21
N THR A 37 3.23 5.90 14.36
CA THR A 37 3.01 7.35 14.45
C THR A 37 4.18 8.09 13.83
N ILE A 38 3.88 9.14 13.06
CA ILE A 38 4.88 9.99 12.39
C ILE A 38 5.75 10.66 13.45
N THR A 39 7.06 10.59 13.27
CA THR A 39 8.05 11.23 14.16
C THR A 39 8.88 12.30 13.46
N LYS A 40 8.89 12.32 12.11
CA LYS A 40 9.67 13.28 11.32
C LYS A 40 9.20 14.74 11.44
N PHE A 41 7.94 14.98 11.80
CA PHE A 41 7.37 16.32 12.01
C PHE A 41 6.12 16.24 12.89
N ASP A 42 5.63 17.39 13.37
CA ASP A 42 4.36 17.46 14.10
C ASP A 42 3.18 17.20 13.15
N ALA A 43 2.61 16.00 13.24
CA ALA A 43 1.48 15.57 12.44
C ALA A 43 0.11 15.83 13.10
N SER A 44 0.05 16.50 14.27
CA SER A 44 -1.19 16.66 15.06
C SER A 44 -2.34 17.31 14.30
N ALA A 45 -2.04 18.25 13.39
CA ALA A 45 -3.02 18.94 12.56
C ALA A 45 -3.45 18.15 11.30
N PHE A 46 -2.86 16.98 11.03
CA PHE A 46 -3.14 16.19 9.83
C PHE A 46 -4.15 15.08 10.13
N ALA A 47 -5.02 14.81 9.16
CA ALA A 47 -5.98 13.69 9.23
C ALA A 47 -5.30 12.31 9.31
N CYS A 48 -4.04 12.19 8.89
CA CYS A 48 -3.28 10.95 8.93
C CYS A 48 -1.97 11.14 9.69
N GLN A 49 -1.91 10.56 10.90
CA GLN A 49 -0.81 10.77 11.85
C GLN A 49 0.18 9.59 11.91
N PHE A 50 0.05 8.60 11.02
CA PHE A 50 0.95 7.45 10.92
C PHE A 50 1.59 7.34 9.52
N ALA A 51 2.75 6.69 9.46
CA ALA A 51 3.50 6.39 8.24
C ALA A 51 4.49 5.24 8.45
N GLY A 52 5.00 4.66 7.35
CA GLY A 52 6.16 3.78 7.38
C GLY A 52 7.43 4.61 7.24
N GLU A 53 8.03 5.03 8.35
CA GLU A 53 9.31 5.74 8.36
C GLU A 53 10.48 4.74 8.39
N VAL A 54 11.55 5.00 7.63
CA VAL A 54 12.83 4.29 7.76
C VAL A 54 13.45 4.66 9.11
N LYS A 55 13.87 3.65 9.90
CA LYS A 55 14.37 3.81 11.27
C LYS A 55 15.82 3.40 11.39
N GLY A 56 16.57 4.11 12.24
CA GLY A 56 17.97 3.76 12.55
C GLY A 56 18.92 3.76 11.35
N PHE A 57 18.53 4.38 10.23
CA PHE A 57 19.36 4.48 9.03
C PHE A 57 20.39 5.60 9.20
N ASN A 58 21.66 5.28 8.94
CA ASN A 58 22.76 6.23 8.93
C ASN A 58 23.44 6.24 7.54
N ILE A 59 23.36 7.39 6.84
CA ILE A 59 24.00 7.54 5.53
C ILE A 59 25.54 7.56 5.62
N GLU A 60 26.09 7.93 6.78
CA GLU A 60 27.54 8.02 6.97
C GLU A 60 28.25 6.65 6.93
N ASP A 61 27.49 5.55 7.06
CA ASP A 61 28.00 4.18 6.86
C ASP A 61 28.33 3.90 5.38
N TYR A 62 27.88 4.76 4.47
CA TYR A 62 28.02 4.60 3.02
C TYR A 62 28.89 5.69 2.39
N ILE A 63 28.70 6.95 2.79
CA ILE A 63 29.41 8.11 2.22
C ILE A 63 29.81 9.14 3.29
N PRO A 64 30.83 9.97 3.06
CA PRO A 64 31.23 10.99 4.04
C PRO A 64 30.13 12.04 4.31
N ALA A 65 30.00 12.48 5.56
CA ALA A 65 29.02 13.48 6.00
C ALA A 65 29.02 14.78 5.16
N LYS A 66 30.21 15.20 4.71
CA LYS A 66 30.39 16.40 3.87
C LYS A 66 29.66 16.29 2.54
N GLU A 67 29.57 15.09 1.98
CA GLU A 67 28.86 14.81 0.74
C GLU A 67 27.35 14.65 1.02
N ALA A 68 27.01 13.87 2.04
CA ALA A 68 25.62 13.55 2.39
C ALA A 68 24.74 14.78 2.65
N ARG A 69 25.28 15.83 3.28
CA ARG A 69 24.53 17.07 3.60
C ARG A 69 24.02 17.85 2.38
N HIS A 70 24.51 17.52 1.18
CA HIS A 70 24.12 18.16 -0.08
C HIS A 70 23.11 17.33 -0.88
N MET A 71 22.46 16.35 -0.23
CA MET A 71 21.49 15.45 -0.86
C MET A 71 20.21 15.40 -0.02
N ASP A 72 19.05 15.32 -0.68
CA ASP A 72 17.81 14.95 0.02
C ASP A 72 17.82 13.47 0.43
N THR A 73 17.03 13.14 1.46
CA THR A 73 16.89 11.80 2.01
C THR A 73 16.52 10.73 0.98
N PHE A 74 15.73 11.05 -0.07
CA PHE A 74 15.42 10.05 -1.11
C PHE A 74 16.69 9.58 -1.86
N ILE A 75 17.68 10.48 -2.03
CA ILE A 75 18.99 10.16 -2.60
C ILE A 75 19.78 9.28 -1.64
N HIS A 76 19.77 9.59 -0.34
CA HIS A 76 20.46 8.78 0.67
C HIS A 76 20.00 7.32 0.63
N TYR A 77 18.67 7.09 0.62
CA TYR A 77 18.11 5.74 0.56
C TYR A 77 18.47 5.03 -0.75
N GLY A 78 18.31 5.71 -1.89
CA GLY A 78 18.62 5.15 -3.20
C GLY A 78 20.10 4.82 -3.38
N LEU A 79 20.99 5.68 -2.89
CA LEU A 79 22.43 5.50 -2.93
C LEU A 79 22.85 4.31 -2.06
N ALA A 80 22.41 4.26 -0.80
CA ALA A 80 22.72 3.16 0.11
C ALA A 80 22.25 1.80 -0.42
N ALA A 81 21.00 1.72 -0.91
CA ALA A 81 20.46 0.50 -1.51
C ALA A 81 21.25 0.09 -2.78
N SER A 82 21.62 1.04 -3.63
CA SER A 82 22.44 0.76 -4.81
C SER A 82 23.83 0.24 -4.43
N MET A 83 24.46 0.83 -3.41
CA MET A 83 25.78 0.40 -2.91
C MET A 83 25.73 -1.01 -2.30
N GLN A 84 24.65 -1.36 -1.60
CA GLN A 84 24.41 -2.74 -1.15
C GLN A 84 24.33 -3.70 -2.34
N ALA A 85 23.54 -3.38 -3.36
CA ALA A 85 23.38 -4.24 -4.54
C ALA A 85 24.69 -4.44 -5.33
N VAL A 86 25.49 -3.38 -5.48
CA VAL A 86 26.81 -3.45 -6.14
C VAL A 86 27.77 -4.35 -5.35
N ARG A 87 27.78 -4.24 -4.01
CA ARG A 87 28.61 -5.09 -3.13
C ARG A 87 28.15 -6.55 -3.16
N ASP A 88 26.84 -6.80 -3.07
CA ASP A 88 26.24 -8.14 -3.08
C ASP A 88 26.51 -8.87 -4.41
N ALA A 89 26.44 -8.15 -5.53
CA ALA A 89 26.79 -8.69 -6.85
C ALA A 89 28.29 -8.95 -7.04
N GLY A 90 29.15 -8.48 -6.13
CA GLY A 90 30.61 -8.58 -6.26
C GLY A 90 31.15 -7.86 -7.50
N LEU A 91 30.52 -6.75 -7.91
CA LEU A 91 30.95 -6.03 -9.10
C LEU A 91 32.36 -5.42 -8.91
N PRO A 92 33.22 -5.43 -9.94
CA PRO A 92 34.51 -4.77 -9.88
C PRO A 92 34.34 -3.26 -9.66
N THR A 93 35.13 -2.69 -8.75
CA THR A 93 35.14 -1.26 -8.41
C THR A 93 36.57 -0.76 -8.22
N GLY A 94 36.78 0.55 -8.23
CA GLY A 94 38.12 1.14 -8.05
C GLY A 94 39.11 0.62 -9.09
N GLU A 95 40.29 0.18 -8.65
CA GLU A 95 41.34 -0.35 -9.54
C GLU A 95 40.94 -1.64 -10.28
N ALA A 96 39.98 -2.40 -9.75
CA ALA A 96 39.48 -3.62 -10.41
C ALA A 96 38.51 -3.31 -11.55
N LEU A 97 38.01 -2.06 -11.65
CA LEU A 97 37.10 -1.65 -12.72
C LEU A 97 37.88 -1.14 -13.93
N THR A 98 37.97 -1.98 -14.98
CA THR A 98 38.57 -1.59 -16.26
C THR A 98 37.74 -0.52 -16.97
N PRO A 99 38.35 0.39 -17.75
CA PRO A 99 37.63 1.40 -18.54
C PRO A 99 36.54 0.80 -19.44
N GLU A 100 36.84 -0.32 -20.11
CA GLU A 100 35.93 -0.98 -21.03
C GLU A 100 34.70 -1.51 -20.28
N LEU A 101 34.89 -2.17 -19.13
CA LEU A 101 33.79 -2.62 -18.29
C LEU A 101 32.97 -1.44 -17.75
N ALA A 102 33.63 -0.35 -17.34
CA ALA A 102 32.94 0.83 -16.82
C ALA A 102 31.93 1.40 -17.84
N GLU A 103 32.27 1.42 -19.13
CA GLU A 103 31.39 1.86 -20.22
C GLU A 103 30.20 0.91 -20.47
N ARG A 104 30.26 -0.31 -19.93
CA ARG A 104 29.23 -1.34 -20.07
C ARG A 104 28.36 -1.52 -18.82
N ILE A 105 28.65 -0.80 -17.73
CA ILE A 105 27.83 -0.76 -16.52
C ILE A 105 27.01 0.54 -16.52
N GLY A 106 25.69 0.43 -16.59
CA GLY A 106 24.77 1.56 -16.49
C GLY A 106 24.06 1.64 -15.13
N VAL A 107 23.37 2.76 -14.91
CA VAL A 107 22.61 3.05 -13.69
C VAL A 107 21.26 3.65 -14.05
N MET A 108 20.19 3.06 -13.52
CA MET A 108 18.82 3.51 -13.69
C MET A 108 18.03 3.39 -12.39
N VAL A 109 18.19 4.36 -11.49
CA VAL A 109 17.47 4.43 -10.22
C VAL A 109 16.61 5.70 -10.19
N GLY A 110 15.30 5.53 -10.17
CA GLY A 110 14.33 6.62 -10.25
C GLY A 110 13.73 7.03 -8.91
N SER A 111 12.98 8.12 -8.92
CA SER A 111 12.10 8.54 -7.82
C SER A 111 10.77 9.04 -8.38
N GLY A 112 9.67 8.85 -7.65
CA GLY A 112 8.34 9.27 -8.08
C GLY A 112 8.17 10.79 -7.98
N ILE A 113 8.59 11.36 -6.85
CA ILE A 113 8.45 12.79 -6.54
C ILE A 113 9.81 13.47 -6.39
N GLY A 114 10.84 12.77 -5.89
CA GLY A 114 12.17 13.33 -5.64
C GLY A 114 12.28 14.01 -4.29
N GLY A 115 13.08 15.08 -4.21
CA GLY A 115 13.44 15.75 -2.96
C GLY A 115 12.34 16.66 -2.42
N LEU A 116 11.13 16.15 -2.22
CA LEU A 116 10.01 16.92 -1.71
C LEU A 116 10.31 17.57 -0.34
N PRO A 117 10.93 16.89 0.65
CA PRO A 117 11.34 17.53 1.89
C PRO A 117 12.29 18.71 1.67
N MET A 118 13.28 18.55 0.79
CA MET A 118 14.21 19.64 0.48
C MET A 118 13.56 20.79 -0.28
N ILE A 119 12.61 20.53 -1.19
CA ILE A 119 11.81 21.56 -1.86
C ILE A 119 11.01 22.36 -0.82
N GLU A 120 10.36 21.67 0.11
CA GLU A 120 9.58 22.26 1.19
C GLU A 120 10.45 23.15 2.10
N GLN A 121 11.60 22.62 2.56
CA GLN A 121 12.55 23.37 3.38
C GLN A 121 13.12 24.58 2.64
N THR A 122 13.53 24.41 1.39
CA THR A 122 14.12 25.48 0.58
C THR A 122 13.10 26.58 0.31
N HIS A 123 11.85 26.22 0.03
CA HIS A 123 10.78 27.20 -0.14
C HIS A 123 10.52 27.99 1.14
N LYS A 124 10.56 27.34 2.30
CA LYS A 124 10.47 28.03 3.60
C LYS A 124 11.61 29.03 3.79
N GLU A 125 12.86 28.62 3.56
CA GLU A 125 14.01 29.52 3.68
C GLU A 125 13.93 30.70 2.70
N TYR A 126 13.48 30.45 1.46
CA TYR A 126 13.24 31.49 0.47
C TYR A 126 12.19 32.49 0.93
N SER A 127 11.04 32.01 1.39
CA SER A 127 9.91 32.85 1.82
C SER A 127 10.25 33.69 3.05
N GLU A 128 11.01 33.14 4.00
CA GLU A 128 11.36 33.82 5.25
C GLU A 128 12.57 34.77 5.10
N ARG A 129 13.53 34.44 4.22
CA ARG A 129 14.87 35.07 4.23
C ARG A 129 15.35 35.51 2.84
N GLY A 130 14.53 35.33 1.82
CA GLY A 130 14.78 35.77 0.45
C GLY A 130 15.70 34.87 -0.38
N PRO A 131 15.87 35.17 -1.68
CA PRO A 131 16.51 34.29 -2.66
C PRO A 131 17.98 33.99 -2.42
N ARG A 132 18.72 34.86 -1.70
CA ARG A 132 20.15 34.65 -1.39
C ARG A 132 20.42 33.46 -0.48
N ARG A 133 19.39 32.89 0.15
CA ARG A 133 19.50 31.71 1.02
C ARG A 133 19.37 30.39 0.28
N ILE A 134 18.92 30.40 -0.98
CA ILE A 134 18.81 29.18 -1.76
C ILE A 134 20.21 28.64 -2.04
N SER A 135 20.47 27.41 -1.59
CA SER A 135 21.74 26.72 -1.82
C SER A 135 21.97 26.48 -3.32
N PRO A 136 23.20 26.63 -3.84
CA PRO A 136 23.51 26.23 -5.22
C PRO A 136 23.33 24.72 -5.44
N PHE A 137 23.31 23.92 -4.36
CA PHE A 137 23.04 22.49 -4.42
C PHE A 137 21.55 22.13 -4.41
N PHE A 138 20.63 23.10 -4.32
CA PHE A 138 19.20 22.82 -4.23
C PHE A 138 18.71 21.92 -5.37
N VAL A 139 19.03 22.29 -6.62
CA VAL A 139 18.61 21.52 -7.81
C VAL A 139 19.21 20.10 -7.81
N PRO A 140 20.53 19.89 -7.72
CA PRO A 140 21.11 18.55 -7.71
C PRO A 140 20.76 17.74 -6.44
N ALA A 141 20.31 18.37 -5.37
CA ALA A 141 19.84 17.66 -4.19
C ALA A 141 18.37 17.20 -4.30
N SER A 142 17.61 17.71 -5.28
CA SER A 142 16.14 17.53 -5.34
C SER A 142 15.64 16.76 -6.57
N ILE A 143 16.32 16.84 -7.71
CA ILE A 143 15.83 16.24 -8.97
C ILE A 143 16.04 14.71 -8.99
N ILE A 144 15.03 13.99 -9.49
CA ILE A 144 14.90 12.52 -9.34
C ILE A 144 16.07 11.70 -9.90
N ASN A 145 16.77 12.18 -10.93
CA ASN A 145 17.85 11.44 -11.58
C ASN A 145 19.17 11.45 -10.78
N MET A 146 19.22 12.18 -9.67
CA MET A 146 20.44 12.35 -8.89
C MET A 146 20.83 11.08 -8.14
N ILE A 147 19.92 10.15 -7.89
CA ILE A 147 20.32 8.82 -7.39
C ILE A 147 21.24 8.14 -8.42
N SER A 148 20.80 8.03 -9.69
CA SER A 148 21.62 7.44 -10.75
C SER A 148 22.94 8.20 -10.95
N GLY A 149 22.88 9.52 -10.90
CA GLY A 149 24.05 10.41 -10.96
C GLY A 149 25.09 10.08 -9.88
N HIS A 150 24.67 10.05 -8.62
CA HIS A 150 25.56 9.78 -7.49
C HIS A 150 26.15 8.36 -7.54
N VAL A 151 25.34 7.34 -7.85
CA VAL A 151 25.84 5.96 -7.97
C VAL A 151 26.86 5.82 -9.10
N SER A 152 26.60 6.45 -10.25
CA SER A 152 27.52 6.48 -11.39
C SER A 152 28.85 7.13 -11.01
N ILE A 153 28.82 8.30 -10.34
CA ILE A 153 30.03 9.00 -9.87
C ILE A 153 30.79 8.16 -8.83
N GLN A 154 30.07 7.59 -7.86
CA GLN A 154 30.64 6.84 -6.74
C GLN A 154 31.46 5.63 -7.22
N TYR A 155 30.99 4.93 -8.25
CA TYR A 155 31.61 3.70 -8.73
C TYR A 155 32.36 3.86 -10.07
N GLY A 156 32.27 5.02 -10.72
CA GLY A 156 32.87 5.25 -12.04
C GLY A 156 32.15 4.52 -13.18
N PHE A 157 30.88 4.20 -13.03
CA PHE A 157 30.06 3.55 -14.08
C PHE A 157 29.69 4.55 -15.17
N LYS A 158 30.00 4.21 -16.43
CA LYS A 158 29.94 5.10 -17.61
C LYS A 158 28.94 4.67 -18.68
N GLY A 159 28.22 3.56 -18.47
CA GLY A 159 27.11 3.15 -19.32
C GLY A 159 25.88 4.07 -19.19
N PRO A 160 24.71 3.66 -19.70
CA PRO A 160 23.49 4.46 -19.62
C PRO A 160 23.18 4.93 -18.20
N ASN A 161 23.11 6.26 -17.98
CA ASN A 161 22.82 6.88 -16.69
C ASN A 161 21.54 7.71 -16.78
N ILE A 162 20.43 7.17 -16.27
CA ILE A 162 19.07 7.68 -16.51
C ILE A 162 18.27 7.69 -15.20
N GLY A 163 17.46 8.73 -14.99
CA GLY A 163 16.40 8.74 -13.98
C GLY A 163 15.03 8.56 -14.63
N VAL A 164 14.29 7.52 -14.26
CA VAL A 164 12.92 7.27 -14.73
C VAL A 164 11.93 7.79 -13.68
N VAL A 165 10.81 8.36 -14.12
CA VAL A 165 9.73 8.79 -13.23
C VAL A 165 8.37 8.46 -13.83
N THR A 166 7.59 7.64 -13.12
CA THR A 166 6.22 7.23 -13.48
C THR A 166 5.38 6.98 -12.22
N ALA A 167 5.47 7.89 -11.25
CA ALA A 167 4.79 7.80 -9.95
C ALA A 167 5.07 6.45 -9.25
N CYS A 168 4.03 5.75 -8.78
CA CYS A 168 4.16 4.49 -8.03
C CYS A 168 4.84 3.36 -8.83
N THR A 169 4.93 3.49 -10.16
CA THR A 169 5.55 2.48 -11.04
C THR A 169 7.03 2.78 -11.34
N THR A 170 7.60 3.86 -10.81
CA THR A 170 8.96 4.31 -11.13
C THR A 170 10.02 3.20 -11.01
N GLY A 171 10.10 2.54 -9.84
CA GLY A 171 11.11 1.48 -9.63
C GLY A 171 10.90 0.26 -10.54
N LEU A 172 9.63 -0.10 -10.81
CA LEU A 172 9.28 -1.18 -11.72
C LEU A 172 9.70 -0.86 -13.16
N HIS A 173 9.38 0.34 -13.65
CA HIS A 173 9.79 0.77 -15.00
C HIS A 173 11.30 0.90 -15.13
N ALA A 174 11.99 1.38 -14.09
CA ALA A 174 13.44 1.44 -14.08
C ALA A 174 14.07 0.06 -14.26
N ILE A 175 13.61 -0.95 -13.52
CA ILE A 175 14.09 -2.34 -13.65
C ILE A 175 13.76 -2.90 -15.04
N GLY A 176 12.53 -2.71 -15.53
CA GLY A 176 12.11 -3.23 -16.84
C GLY A 176 12.85 -2.61 -18.02
N LEU A 177 13.10 -1.29 -17.98
CA LEU A 177 13.86 -0.58 -19.00
C LEU A 177 15.35 -0.95 -18.96
N ALA A 178 15.92 -1.10 -17.76
CA ALA A 178 17.29 -1.59 -17.58
C ALA A 178 17.48 -3.01 -18.13
N ALA A 179 16.53 -3.91 -17.88
CA ALA A 179 16.57 -5.25 -18.47
C ALA A 179 16.55 -5.18 -20.00
N ARG A 180 15.70 -4.32 -20.60
CA ARG A 180 15.70 -4.12 -22.06
C ARG A 180 17.05 -3.60 -22.57
N MET A 181 17.67 -2.63 -21.89
CA MET A 181 19.00 -2.13 -22.29
C MET A 181 20.05 -3.26 -22.33
N ILE A 182 19.98 -4.22 -21.40
CA ILE A 182 20.83 -5.41 -21.45
C ILE A 182 20.42 -6.32 -22.61
N GLU A 183 19.13 -6.62 -22.79
CA GLU A 183 18.62 -7.49 -23.87
C GLU A 183 19.03 -7.01 -25.27
N TYR A 184 19.00 -5.69 -25.50
CA TYR A 184 19.32 -5.02 -26.76
C TYR A 184 20.82 -4.71 -26.91
N GLY A 185 21.61 -4.86 -25.85
CA GLY A 185 23.08 -4.73 -25.88
C GLY A 185 23.61 -3.32 -25.60
N ASP A 186 22.78 -2.40 -25.14
CA ASP A 186 23.18 -1.05 -24.74
C ASP A 186 24.08 -1.06 -23.50
N ALA A 187 23.88 -2.04 -22.61
CA ALA A 187 24.71 -2.30 -21.44
C ALA A 187 24.91 -3.81 -21.23
N ASP A 188 25.91 -4.18 -20.44
CA ASP A 188 26.09 -5.57 -19.99
C ASP A 188 25.59 -5.76 -18.54
N ILE A 189 25.66 -4.69 -17.73
CA ILE A 189 25.20 -4.66 -16.33
C ILE A 189 24.42 -3.37 -16.11
N MET A 190 23.34 -3.44 -15.33
CA MET A 190 22.57 -2.27 -14.91
C MET A 190 22.30 -2.32 -13.41
N VAL A 191 22.63 -1.24 -12.69
CA VAL A 191 22.12 -1.00 -11.33
C VAL A 191 20.77 -0.30 -11.47
N ALA A 192 19.67 -0.97 -11.11
CA ALA A 192 18.33 -0.45 -11.37
C ALA A 192 17.37 -0.59 -10.18
N GLY A 193 16.45 0.37 -10.03
CA GLY A 193 15.47 0.37 -8.95
C GLY A 193 14.78 1.72 -8.76
N GLY A 194 14.32 2.00 -7.54
CA GLY A 194 13.79 3.31 -7.18
C GLY A 194 13.88 3.60 -5.69
N ALA A 195 13.80 4.87 -5.35
CA ALA A 195 13.78 5.35 -3.97
C ALA A 195 12.84 6.55 -3.80
N GLU A 196 12.32 6.72 -2.58
CA GLU A 196 11.38 7.79 -2.26
C GLU A 196 11.50 8.19 -0.79
N SER A 197 11.28 9.47 -0.48
CA SER A 197 11.22 9.97 0.90
C SER A 197 10.15 11.06 1.05
N THR A 198 8.88 10.66 0.96
CA THR A 198 7.73 11.58 0.90
C THR A 198 6.96 11.71 2.21
N VAL A 199 7.51 11.26 3.34
CA VAL A 199 6.91 11.56 4.65
C VAL A 199 7.30 12.99 5.03
N SER A 200 6.54 13.96 4.51
CA SER A 200 6.71 15.40 4.77
C SER A 200 5.35 16.09 5.00
N PRO A 201 5.33 17.26 5.65
CA PRO A 201 4.11 18.03 5.82
C PRO A 201 3.44 18.36 4.49
N LEU A 202 4.17 18.78 3.46
CA LEU A 202 3.60 19.09 2.14
C LEU A 202 2.94 17.86 1.47
N ALA A 203 3.55 16.68 1.57
CA ALA A 203 2.96 15.44 1.04
C ALA A 203 1.67 15.05 1.77
N LYS A 204 1.61 15.25 3.09
CA LYS A 204 0.42 14.99 3.90
C LYS A 204 -0.64 16.08 3.74
N ALA A 205 -0.24 17.32 3.47
CA ALA A 205 -1.12 18.48 3.30
C ALA A 205 -1.97 18.42 2.04
N ARG A 206 -1.74 17.45 1.13
CA ARG A 206 -2.58 17.21 -0.06
C ARG A 206 -4.06 16.95 0.26
N GLY A 207 -4.44 16.89 1.55
CA GLY A 207 -5.83 16.87 1.99
C GLY A 207 -6.59 15.63 1.54
N ALA A 208 -5.89 14.50 1.39
CA ALA A 208 -6.51 13.27 0.98
C ALA A 208 -7.53 12.83 2.04
N THR A 209 -8.81 12.88 1.69
CA THR A 209 -9.87 12.37 2.56
C THR A 209 -9.64 10.89 2.77
N ILE A 210 -9.38 10.49 4.02
CA ILE A 210 -9.37 9.09 4.41
C ILE A 210 -10.79 8.74 4.86
N TYR A 211 -11.45 7.86 4.11
CA TYR A 211 -12.82 7.46 4.39
C TYR A 211 -12.89 6.41 5.50
N ALA A 212 -12.05 5.37 5.42
CA ALA A 212 -11.94 4.30 6.40
C ALA A 212 -10.59 3.57 6.23
N GLU A 213 -10.16 2.83 7.26
CA GLU A 213 -9.10 1.82 7.19
C GLU A 213 -9.71 0.50 6.66
N LEU A 214 -9.12 -0.12 5.62
CA LEU A 214 -9.43 -1.52 5.27
C LEU A 214 -8.58 -2.41 6.18
N ALA A 215 -9.18 -2.91 7.25
CA ALA A 215 -8.48 -3.53 8.36
C ALA A 215 -8.32 -5.05 8.21
N GLY A 216 -9.18 -5.72 7.44
CA GLY A 216 -9.05 -7.17 7.25
C GLY A 216 -9.82 -7.73 6.07
N PHE A 217 -9.42 -8.94 5.67
CA PHE A 217 -9.99 -9.68 4.55
C PHE A 217 -10.02 -11.18 4.86
N GLY A 218 -11.11 -11.84 4.49
CA GLY A 218 -11.31 -13.28 4.61
C GLY A 218 -11.92 -13.86 3.35
N MET A 219 -11.54 -15.08 3.01
CA MET A 219 -12.08 -15.84 1.88
C MET A 219 -12.22 -17.31 2.22
N THR A 220 -13.25 -17.96 1.67
CA THR A 220 -13.46 -19.41 1.82
C THR A 220 -14.19 -19.99 0.61
N GLY A 221 -14.14 -21.32 0.49
CA GLY A 221 -15.02 -22.10 -0.36
C GLY A 221 -16.03 -22.91 0.46
N ASP A 222 -17.22 -23.12 -0.08
CA ASP A 222 -18.25 -23.99 0.50
C ASP A 222 -17.95 -25.48 0.25
N ALA A 223 -17.44 -25.81 -0.94
CA ALA A 223 -17.26 -27.20 -1.41
C ALA A 223 -18.54 -28.06 -1.30
N TYR A 224 -19.69 -27.45 -1.55
CA TYR A 224 -21.01 -28.05 -1.33
C TYR A 224 -21.81 -28.24 -2.62
N HIS A 225 -22.24 -27.15 -3.26
CA HIS A 225 -23.05 -27.18 -4.48
C HIS A 225 -22.71 -26.03 -5.43
N MET A 226 -23.05 -26.18 -6.71
CA MET A 226 -22.78 -25.14 -7.72
C MET A 226 -23.58 -23.85 -7.49
N THR A 227 -24.77 -23.94 -6.91
CA THR A 227 -25.69 -22.79 -6.76
C THR A 227 -26.38 -22.70 -5.40
N ALA A 228 -26.35 -23.77 -4.60
CA ALA A 228 -27.02 -23.77 -3.31
C ALA A 228 -26.02 -23.34 -2.24
N PRO A 229 -26.36 -22.39 -1.36
CA PRO A 229 -25.44 -21.89 -0.38
C PRO A 229 -25.26 -22.88 0.79
N ASP A 230 -24.13 -22.77 1.48
CA ASP A 230 -23.87 -23.41 2.78
C ASP A 230 -23.64 -22.33 3.85
N VAL A 231 -23.96 -22.63 5.13
CA VAL A 231 -23.82 -21.66 6.23
C VAL A 231 -22.35 -21.53 6.67
N ASP A 232 -21.59 -22.61 6.64
CA ASP A 232 -20.26 -22.66 7.25
C ASP A 232 -19.21 -21.88 6.45
N GLY A 233 -19.27 -21.92 5.12
CA GLY A 233 -18.38 -21.14 4.26
C GLY A 233 -18.42 -19.62 4.55
N PRO A 234 -19.57 -18.95 4.39
CA PRO A 234 -19.79 -17.56 4.77
C PRO A 234 -19.36 -17.23 6.21
N ARG A 235 -19.72 -18.09 7.18
CA ARG A 235 -19.33 -17.94 8.59
C ARG A 235 -17.81 -17.89 8.76
N ARG A 236 -17.09 -18.85 8.17
CA ARG A 236 -15.62 -18.89 8.22
C ARG A 236 -14.98 -17.71 7.49
N SER A 237 -15.57 -17.22 6.40
CA SER A 237 -15.10 -16.03 5.68
C SER A 237 -15.12 -14.80 6.60
N MET A 238 -16.23 -14.56 7.29
CA MET A 238 -16.35 -13.45 8.25
C MET A 238 -15.36 -13.59 9.40
N LEU A 239 -15.28 -14.76 10.05
CA LEU A 239 -14.34 -15.00 11.15
C LEU A 239 -12.87 -14.88 10.72
N SER A 240 -12.53 -15.26 9.49
CA SER A 240 -11.20 -15.06 8.93
C SER A 240 -10.88 -13.58 8.75
N ALA A 241 -11.82 -12.79 8.23
CA ALA A 241 -11.65 -11.36 8.04
C ALA A 241 -11.48 -10.62 9.38
N LEU A 242 -12.31 -10.97 10.37
CA LEU A 242 -12.24 -10.43 11.73
C LEU A 242 -10.90 -10.77 12.41
N ARG A 243 -10.46 -12.03 12.33
CA ARG A 243 -9.16 -12.46 12.84
C ARG A 243 -8.00 -11.76 12.15
N ASN A 244 -8.07 -11.56 10.82
CA ASN A 244 -7.06 -10.80 10.08
C ASN A 244 -7.01 -9.34 10.53
N ALA A 245 -8.15 -8.74 10.86
CA ALA A 245 -8.25 -7.39 11.41
C ALA A 245 -7.89 -7.26 12.90
N GLY A 246 -7.71 -8.37 13.63
CA GLY A 246 -7.53 -8.35 15.08
C GLY A 246 -8.76 -7.82 15.83
N ILE A 247 -9.96 -8.06 15.29
CA ILE A 247 -11.23 -7.55 15.82
C ILE A 247 -12.09 -8.72 16.32
N ASN A 248 -12.67 -8.57 17.50
CA ASN A 248 -13.65 -9.51 18.03
C ASN A 248 -15.05 -9.25 17.43
N PRO A 249 -15.90 -10.28 17.27
CA PRO A 249 -17.22 -10.10 16.69
C PRO A 249 -18.11 -9.04 17.38
N ASP A 250 -17.99 -8.91 18.71
CA ASP A 250 -18.73 -7.95 19.54
C ASP A 250 -18.35 -6.48 19.32
N GLN A 251 -17.27 -6.21 18.59
CA GLN A 251 -16.83 -4.86 18.23
C GLN A 251 -17.40 -4.38 16.89
N VAL A 252 -18.08 -5.24 16.13
CA VAL A 252 -18.69 -4.87 14.85
C VAL A 252 -20.04 -4.21 15.08
N HIS A 253 -20.30 -3.10 14.39
CA HIS A 253 -21.53 -2.33 14.56
C HIS A 253 -22.48 -2.51 13.37
N TYR A 254 -21.90 -2.59 12.18
CA TYR A 254 -22.62 -2.55 10.91
C TYR A 254 -22.13 -3.66 9.97
N LEU A 255 -23.06 -4.32 9.28
CA LEU A 255 -22.74 -5.32 8.27
C LEU A 255 -23.51 -5.03 6.97
N ASN A 256 -22.78 -4.74 5.89
CA ASN A 256 -23.32 -4.70 4.54
C ASN A 256 -23.33 -6.11 3.96
N ALA A 257 -24.51 -6.72 3.92
CA ALA A 257 -24.72 -8.10 3.55
C ALA A 257 -24.53 -8.35 2.05
N HIS A 258 -24.39 -9.62 1.69
CA HIS A 258 -24.54 -10.01 0.30
C HIS A 258 -26.00 -9.86 -0.15
N GLY A 259 -26.99 -10.30 0.65
CA GLY A 259 -28.43 -10.00 0.56
C GLY A 259 -28.97 -9.84 -0.86
N THR A 260 -29.13 -10.96 -1.58
CA THR A 260 -29.46 -10.96 -3.01
C THR A 260 -30.95 -10.99 -3.30
N SER A 261 -31.80 -11.03 -2.26
CA SER A 261 -33.24 -11.23 -2.39
C SER A 261 -33.58 -12.61 -2.97
N THR A 262 -32.74 -13.60 -2.68
CA THR A 262 -33.02 -15.00 -3.01
C THR A 262 -33.47 -15.74 -1.73
N PRO A 263 -34.53 -16.57 -1.78
CA PRO A 263 -35.09 -17.19 -0.59
C PRO A 263 -34.05 -17.98 0.23
N LEU A 264 -33.23 -18.79 -0.45
CA LEU A 264 -32.19 -19.59 0.21
C LEU A 264 -30.98 -18.75 0.63
N GLY A 265 -30.57 -17.77 -0.19
CA GLY A 265 -29.36 -16.99 0.06
C GLY A 265 -29.49 -16.10 1.29
N ASP A 266 -30.61 -15.40 1.43
CA ASP A 266 -30.80 -14.42 2.50
C ASP A 266 -30.99 -15.11 3.88
N VAL A 267 -31.71 -16.24 3.92
CA VAL A 267 -31.81 -17.08 5.12
C VAL A 267 -30.46 -17.69 5.49
N ASN A 268 -29.72 -18.21 4.50
CA ASN A 268 -28.39 -18.77 4.72
C ASN A 268 -27.40 -17.73 5.27
N GLU A 269 -27.37 -16.54 4.68
CA GLU A 269 -26.50 -15.45 5.16
C GLU A 269 -26.90 -15.00 6.57
N THR A 270 -28.19 -14.89 6.88
CA THR A 270 -28.68 -14.62 8.24
C THR A 270 -28.13 -15.63 9.25
N ASN A 271 -28.23 -16.92 8.91
CA ASN A 271 -27.74 -17.99 9.76
C ASN A 271 -26.21 -17.97 9.90
N ALA A 272 -25.49 -17.63 8.83
CA ALA A 272 -24.04 -17.48 8.87
C ALA A 272 -23.61 -16.29 9.74
N ILE A 273 -24.34 -15.17 9.69
CA ILE A 273 -24.09 -14.01 10.56
C ILE A 273 -24.30 -14.41 12.02
N LYS A 274 -25.43 -15.05 12.35
CA LYS A 274 -25.66 -15.59 13.71
C LYS A 274 -24.55 -16.52 14.17
N ALA A 275 -24.08 -17.41 13.29
CA ALA A 275 -23.03 -18.36 13.62
C ALA A 275 -21.63 -17.72 13.75
N ALA A 276 -21.37 -16.60 13.09
CA ALA A 276 -20.09 -15.89 13.18
C ALA A 276 -20.04 -14.90 14.36
N PHE A 277 -21.17 -14.26 14.67
CA PHE A 277 -21.26 -13.20 15.68
C PHE A 277 -21.86 -13.66 17.01
N GLY A 278 -22.45 -14.86 17.07
CA GLY A 278 -23.08 -15.39 18.27
C GLY A 278 -24.19 -14.48 18.78
N GLU A 279 -24.24 -14.29 20.10
CA GLU A 279 -25.22 -13.40 20.75
C GLU A 279 -25.17 -11.96 20.20
N HIS A 280 -24.00 -11.50 19.76
CA HIS A 280 -23.84 -10.14 19.23
C HIS A 280 -24.57 -9.92 17.92
N ALA A 281 -24.94 -10.98 17.18
CA ALA A 281 -25.68 -10.85 15.93
C ALA A 281 -26.98 -10.02 16.07
N ARG A 282 -27.62 -10.06 17.25
CA ARG A 282 -28.84 -9.30 17.54
C ARG A 282 -28.61 -7.80 17.76
N ASN A 283 -27.36 -7.41 18.04
CA ASN A 283 -26.96 -6.01 18.22
C ASN A 283 -26.41 -5.39 16.94
N LEU A 284 -26.18 -6.20 15.88
CA LEU A 284 -25.72 -5.72 14.59
C LEU A 284 -26.85 -5.04 13.83
N VAL A 285 -26.53 -3.91 13.21
CA VAL A 285 -27.32 -3.40 12.09
C VAL A 285 -26.78 -4.03 10.81
N VAL A 286 -27.62 -4.82 10.16
CA VAL A 286 -27.36 -5.41 8.86
C VAL A 286 -28.07 -4.57 7.81
N ASN A 287 -27.57 -4.49 6.58
CA ASN A 287 -28.40 -4.06 5.45
C ASN A 287 -28.01 -4.80 4.17
N SER A 288 -28.80 -4.61 3.12
CA SER A 288 -28.38 -4.92 1.75
C SER A 288 -28.65 -3.74 0.84
N THR A 289 -27.59 -3.08 0.38
CA THR A 289 -27.73 -1.99 -0.61
C THR A 289 -28.22 -2.50 -1.98
N LYS A 290 -28.21 -3.81 -2.22
CA LYS A 290 -28.78 -4.41 -3.44
C LYS A 290 -30.29 -4.21 -3.55
N SER A 291 -30.98 -3.93 -2.44
CA SER A 291 -32.39 -3.54 -2.47
C SER A 291 -32.63 -2.29 -3.33
N MET A 292 -31.60 -1.44 -3.50
CA MET A 292 -31.65 -0.21 -4.29
C MET A 292 -30.89 -0.35 -5.61
N THR A 293 -29.75 -1.03 -5.62
CA THR A 293 -28.89 -1.11 -6.81
C THR A 293 -29.17 -2.30 -7.72
N GLY A 294 -29.96 -3.27 -7.26
CA GLY A 294 -29.99 -4.61 -7.83
C GLY A 294 -28.65 -5.35 -7.61
N HIS A 295 -28.58 -6.61 -8.07
CA HIS A 295 -27.36 -7.39 -7.95
C HIS A 295 -26.43 -7.19 -9.17
N LEU A 296 -25.36 -6.41 -8.98
CA LEU A 296 -24.38 -6.08 -10.02
C LEU A 296 -23.32 -7.16 -10.27
N LEU A 297 -23.61 -8.43 -9.94
CA LEU A 297 -22.70 -9.57 -10.12
C LEU A 297 -21.28 -9.25 -9.61
N GLY A 298 -20.24 -9.38 -10.45
CA GLY A 298 -18.85 -9.08 -10.08
C GLY A 298 -18.59 -7.61 -9.69
N GLY A 299 -19.42 -6.67 -10.13
CA GLY A 299 -19.31 -5.25 -9.76
C GLY A 299 -19.83 -4.94 -8.34
N ALA A 300 -20.67 -5.82 -7.78
CA ALA A 300 -21.27 -5.65 -6.46
C ALA A 300 -20.21 -5.45 -5.37
N GLY A 301 -19.15 -6.25 -5.41
CA GLY A 301 -18.11 -6.22 -4.38
C GLY A 301 -17.36 -4.90 -4.28
N GLY A 302 -17.14 -4.22 -5.40
CA GLY A 302 -16.49 -2.90 -5.43
C GLY A 302 -17.38 -1.79 -4.89
N ILE A 303 -18.59 -1.65 -5.45
CA ILE A 303 -19.53 -0.58 -5.08
C ILE A 303 -19.98 -0.68 -3.61
N GLU A 304 -20.25 -1.89 -3.12
CA GLU A 304 -20.67 -2.12 -1.74
C GLU A 304 -19.55 -1.85 -0.74
N SER A 305 -18.29 -2.07 -1.12
CA SER A 305 -17.14 -1.69 -0.29
C SER A 305 -17.02 -0.17 -0.17
N VAL A 306 -17.30 0.57 -1.25
CA VAL A 306 -17.38 2.04 -1.21
C VAL A 306 -18.50 2.50 -0.29
N PHE A 307 -19.70 1.91 -0.41
CA PHE A 307 -20.81 2.25 0.49
C PHE A 307 -20.52 1.92 1.95
N THR A 308 -19.82 0.82 2.22
CA THR A 308 -19.42 0.43 3.57
C THR A 308 -18.41 1.41 4.16
N ALA A 309 -17.38 1.80 3.38
CA ALA A 309 -16.42 2.82 3.79
C ALA A 309 -17.10 4.18 4.01
N LEU A 310 -18.09 4.55 3.17
CA LEU A 310 -18.88 5.76 3.36
C LEU A 310 -19.81 5.68 4.57
N ALA A 311 -20.38 4.52 4.88
CA ALA A 311 -21.19 4.32 6.08
C ALA A 311 -20.36 4.53 7.35
N VAL A 312 -19.15 3.94 7.40
CA VAL A 312 -18.16 4.20 8.45
C VAL A 312 -17.77 5.68 8.49
N HIS A 313 -17.53 6.32 7.34
CA HIS A 313 -17.11 7.73 7.33
C HIS A 313 -18.23 8.70 7.74
N LYS A 314 -19.45 8.47 7.27
CA LYS A 314 -20.62 9.35 7.44
C LYS A 314 -21.47 9.01 8.67
N GLN A 315 -21.20 7.88 9.34
CA GLN A 315 -21.93 7.41 10.52
C GLN A 315 -23.42 7.19 10.24
N VAL A 316 -23.71 6.60 9.07
CA VAL A 316 -25.07 6.28 8.63
C VAL A 316 -25.07 4.92 7.95
N SER A 317 -25.93 4.01 8.43
CA SER A 317 -26.27 2.78 7.69
C SER A 317 -27.31 3.11 6.61
N PRO A 318 -27.05 2.79 5.33
CA PRO A 318 -28.11 2.81 4.30
C PRO A 318 -29.26 1.86 4.67
N PRO A 319 -30.48 2.09 4.15
CA PRO A 319 -31.58 1.18 4.40
C PRO A 319 -31.47 -0.08 3.54
N THR A 320 -32.14 -1.15 3.98
CA THR A 320 -32.66 -2.16 3.06
C THR A 320 -34.10 -1.78 2.73
N ILE A 321 -34.33 -1.28 1.51
CA ILE A 321 -35.68 -0.86 1.08
C ILE A 321 -36.54 -2.07 0.69
N ASN A 322 -37.86 -1.87 0.65
CA ASN A 322 -38.87 -2.87 0.26
C ASN A 322 -39.08 -4.02 1.27
N ILE A 323 -38.72 -3.84 2.53
CA ILE A 323 -39.06 -4.80 3.60
C ILE A 323 -40.40 -4.39 4.22
N PHE A 324 -41.49 -4.99 3.76
CA PHE A 324 -42.83 -4.78 4.32
C PHE A 324 -43.34 -5.97 5.14
N ASN A 325 -42.91 -7.16 4.75
CA ASN A 325 -43.23 -8.43 5.41
C ASN A 325 -41.91 -9.17 5.61
N GLN A 326 -41.20 -8.88 6.71
CA GLN A 326 -39.92 -9.51 7.00
C GLN A 326 -40.13 -11.01 7.29
N ASP A 327 -39.30 -11.84 6.66
CA ASP A 327 -39.35 -13.28 6.85
C ASP A 327 -38.98 -13.65 8.30
N PRO A 328 -39.75 -14.49 9.01
CA PRO A 328 -39.42 -14.92 10.37
C PRO A 328 -38.05 -15.63 10.52
N GLU A 329 -37.51 -16.24 9.46
CA GLU A 329 -36.18 -16.85 9.49
C GLU A 329 -35.06 -15.81 9.35
N CYS A 330 -35.36 -14.69 8.68
CA CYS A 330 -34.53 -13.51 8.62
C CYS A 330 -34.93 -12.54 9.75
N ASP A 331 -34.39 -12.74 10.95
CA ASP A 331 -34.84 -12.05 12.17
C ASP A 331 -33.77 -11.11 12.78
N LEU A 332 -32.80 -10.67 11.99
CA LEU A 332 -31.86 -9.60 12.37
C LEU A 332 -32.43 -8.22 12.04
N ASP A 333 -31.75 -7.18 12.50
CA ASP A 333 -32.10 -5.80 12.17
C ASP A 333 -31.52 -5.40 10.81
N TYR A 334 -32.32 -5.43 9.76
CA TYR A 334 -31.87 -5.12 8.38
C TYR A 334 -31.90 -3.64 8.01
N CYS A 335 -32.01 -2.72 8.98
CA CYS A 335 -32.17 -1.29 8.71
C CYS A 335 -33.32 -1.03 7.72
N ALA A 336 -34.49 -1.61 8.00
CA ALA A 336 -35.59 -1.66 7.04
C ALA A 336 -36.11 -0.25 6.64
N ASN A 337 -36.16 0.00 5.33
CA ASN A 337 -36.78 1.14 4.63
C ASN A 337 -36.21 2.54 4.89
N THR A 338 -35.65 2.82 6.07
CA THR A 338 -35.13 4.15 6.43
C THR A 338 -33.67 4.06 6.83
N ALA A 339 -32.84 4.94 6.28
CA ALA A 339 -31.44 5.05 6.66
C ALA A 339 -31.34 5.37 8.17
N ARG A 340 -30.34 4.83 8.84
CA ARG A 340 -30.16 5.01 10.28
C ARG A 340 -28.84 5.69 10.59
N GLU A 341 -28.91 6.86 11.21
CA GLU A 341 -27.75 7.45 11.86
C GLU A 341 -27.34 6.61 13.06
N MET A 342 -26.08 6.19 13.11
CA MET A 342 -25.57 5.36 14.19
C MET A 342 -24.05 5.46 14.26
N LYS A 343 -23.49 5.21 15.43
CA LYS A 343 -22.05 5.09 15.58
C LYS A 343 -21.56 3.82 14.86
N ILE A 344 -20.61 3.97 13.94
CA ILE A 344 -20.00 2.86 13.21
C ILE A 344 -18.49 2.98 13.31
N ASP A 345 -17.89 2.28 14.28
CA ASP A 345 -16.41 2.22 14.41
C ASP A 345 -15.82 1.06 13.61
N VAL A 346 -16.59 -0.02 13.43
CA VAL A 346 -16.20 -1.21 12.65
C VAL A 346 -17.39 -1.68 11.83
N ALA A 347 -17.14 -1.94 10.55
CA ALA A 347 -18.11 -2.49 9.62
C ALA A 347 -17.57 -3.72 8.87
N VAL A 348 -18.46 -4.65 8.54
CA VAL A 348 -18.17 -5.82 7.70
C VAL A 348 -18.93 -5.73 6.38
N LYS A 349 -18.31 -6.18 5.29
CA LYS A 349 -18.93 -6.29 3.97
C LYS A 349 -18.85 -7.73 3.50
N ASN A 350 -19.96 -8.33 3.09
CA ASN A 350 -20.03 -9.70 2.58
C ASN A 350 -20.31 -9.81 1.08
N ASN A 351 -19.68 -10.78 0.42
CA ASN A 351 -20.12 -11.31 -0.88
C ASN A 351 -20.01 -12.83 -0.90
N PHE A 352 -21.14 -13.51 -1.14
CA PHE A 352 -21.25 -14.97 -1.15
C PHE A 352 -21.82 -15.43 -2.49
N GLY A 353 -20.92 -15.68 -3.44
CA GLY A 353 -21.27 -15.92 -4.84
C GLY A 353 -21.57 -17.38 -5.16
N PHE A 354 -22.20 -17.60 -6.32
CA PHE A 354 -22.35 -18.92 -6.92
C PHE A 354 -21.01 -19.67 -7.05
N GLY A 355 -21.07 -21.00 -7.03
CA GLY A 355 -19.89 -21.86 -6.93
C GLY A 355 -19.34 -21.98 -5.50
N GLY A 356 -20.03 -21.38 -4.52
CA GLY A 356 -19.64 -21.42 -3.11
C GLY A 356 -18.42 -20.57 -2.82
N THR A 357 -18.27 -19.42 -3.48
CA THR A 357 -17.13 -18.51 -3.30
C THR A 357 -17.48 -17.39 -2.33
N ASN A 358 -16.79 -17.33 -1.19
CA ASN A 358 -17.10 -16.37 -0.14
C ASN A 358 -15.97 -15.37 0.07
N GLY A 359 -16.33 -14.10 0.25
CA GLY A 359 -15.40 -13.04 0.62
C GLY A 359 -16.01 -12.05 1.61
N SER A 360 -15.24 -11.68 2.64
CA SER A 360 -15.62 -10.70 3.64
C SER A 360 -14.50 -9.68 3.87
N LEU A 361 -14.86 -8.40 3.96
CA LEU A 361 -13.92 -7.30 4.28
C LEU A 361 -14.31 -6.64 5.60
N VAL A 362 -13.32 -6.16 6.36
CA VAL A 362 -13.51 -5.39 7.60
C VAL A 362 -13.00 -3.97 7.37
N PHE A 363 -13.84 -2.98 7.65
CA PHE A 363 -13.51 -1.56 7.60
C PHE A 363 -13.54 -0.95 9.01
N LYS A 364 -12.57 -0.12 9.33
CA LYS A 364 -12.48 0.60 10.62
C LYS A 364 -12.50 2.11 10.40
N ARG A 365 -13.09 2.81 11.37
CA ARG A 365 -12.98 4.26 11.46
C ARG A 365 -11.54 4.65 11.78
N VAL A 366 -11.03 5.65 11.07
CA VAL A 366 -9.72 6.30 11.31
C VAL A 366 -9.83 7.43 12.32
#